data_AF-A0A4Q5J3B2-F1
#
_entry.id   AF-A0A4Q5J3B2-F1
#
_cell.length_a   1.000
_cell.length_b   1.000
_cell.length_c   1.000
_cell.angle_alpha   90.00
_cell.angle_beta   90.00
_cell.angle_gamma   90.00
#
_symmetry.space_group_name_H-M   'P 1'
#
loop_
_entity.id
_entity.type
_entity.pdbx_description
1 polymer ?
#
loop_
_entity_poly.entity_id
_entity_poly.type
_entity_poly.pdbx_seq_one_letter_code
_entity_poly.pdbx_strand_id
1 'polypeptide(L)'
;MTRVRTALYLDFDNVFSGLHRLDPAAAKSFAQDPGALLERLATSSTLDGQRAWLVRRCYMNPNGWIAPPGSSSRADRIYFSGFRPYFTRAGFDVVDCPSLTQGTKNAADIRLVLDAFEALSAPTRYDEFVLASGDSDLTPLLVRIRAADRRTTILSPFDAAAAFTAVADKLIDGQRTLELLQEEDDSDPAVIASTAGTETNEQTFDSFGRLVREKYASAAQPINLATLAHELNQELGTSTSGWFGHGSFAAALRGLDLPGLTIDQHLLWDARRHEPPALGESVARFPGEPPAIARLAALQNLPRLDSQDWRRVYGVLAEFAATHPFSATEATKWSRDQLTEAGAPVSRGSIGFVMNGAAYGGSPLHRSPAPTADEIAGAFVKNALSRARAAGIELSDEEEVAVADWLGRP
;
A
#
# COMPACT_ATOMS: atom_id res chain seq x y z
N MET A 1 16.17 -3.84 -24.74
CA MET A 1 15.47 -3.52 -23.49
C MET A 1 16.28 -4.05 -22.33
N THR A 2 16.76 -3.17 -21.46
CA THR A 2 17.49 -3.57 -20.24
C THR A 2 16.48 -4.21 -19.29
N ARG A 3 16.72 -5.46 -18.88
CA ARG A 3 15.87 -6.13 -17.86
C ARG A 3 16.34 -5.72 -16.47
N VAL A 4 15.40 -5.54 -15.54
CA VAL A 4 15.70 -5.24 -14.13
C VAL A 4 16.07 -6.54 -13.42
N ARG A 5 17.33 -6.74 -13.03
CA ARG A 5 17.75 -7.95 -12.31
C ARG A 5 17.16 -7.93 -10.91
N THR A 6 16.25 -8.85 -10.62
CA THR A 6 15.42 -8.77 -9.42
C THR A 6 15.60 -10.00 -8.54
N ALA A 7 15.75 -9.78 -7.23
CA ALA A 7 15.75 -10.83 -6.23
C ALA A 7 14.46 -10.75 -5.39
N LEU A 8 13.67 -11.83 -5.38
CA LEU A 8 12.43 -11.95 -4.61
C LEU A 8 12.63 -12.84 -3.37
N TYR A 9 12.19 -12.31 -2.24
CA TYR A 9 12.18 -12.98 -0.95
C TYR A 9 10.78 -12.92 -0.35
N LEU A 10 10.14 -14.08 -0.23
CA LEU A 10 8.75 -14.22 0.20
C LEU A 10 8.67 -14.93 1.54
N ASP A 11 8.15 -14.26 2.57
CA ASP A 11 7.65 -14.90 3.77
C ASP A 11 6.23 -15.42 3.48
N PHE A 12 6.13 -16.73 3.22
CA PHE A 12 4.87 -17.35 2.83
C PHE A 12 3.83 -17.27 3.95
N ASP A 13 4.24 -17.58 5.19
CA ASP A 13 3.36 -17.63 6.34
C ASP A 13 2.71 -16.26 6.59
N ASN A 14 3.51 -15.19 6.52
CA ASN A 14 3.05 -13.81 6.71
C ASN A 14 2.12 -13.37 5.57
N VAL A 15 2.55 -13.56 4.32
CA VAL A 15 1.79 -13.12 3.14
C VAL A 15 0.49 -13.90 2.99
N PHE A 16 0.53 -15.23 3.07
CA PHE A 16 -0.65 -16.08 2.94
C PHE A 16 -1.67 -15.80 4.04
N SER A 17 -1.22 -15.68 5.30
CA SER A 17 -2.13 -15.40 6.42
C SER A 17 -2.78 -14.02 6.31
N GLY A 18 -2.02 -13.01 5.86
CA GLY A 18 -2.54 -11.67 5.61
C GLY A 18 -3.58 -11.66 4.50
N LEU A 19 -3.24 -12.22 3.33
CA LEU A 19 -4.17 -12.35 2.21
C LEU A 19 -5.42 -13.15 2.60
N HIS A 20 -5.28 -14.26 3.33
CA HIS A 20 -6.41 -15.08 3.73
C HIS A 20 -7.37 -14.34 4.68
N ARG A 21 -6.85 -13.38 5.46
CA ARG A 21 -7.70 -12.53 6.29
C ARG A 21 -8.53 -11.56 5.45
N LEU A 22 -7.94 -11.00 4.39
CA LEU A 22 -8.60 -10.07 3.47
C LEU A 22 -9.59 -10.79 2.55
N ASP A 23 -9.11 -11.82 1.85
CA ASP A 23 -9.86 -12.62 0.88
C ASP A 23 -9.32 -14.07 0.86
N PRO A 24 -10.02 -15.02 1.51
CA PRO A 24 -9.62 -16.41 1.54
C PRO A 24 -9.48 -17.07 0.16
N ALA A 25 -10.31 -16.67 -0.81
CA ALA A 25 -10.28 -17.23 -2.15
C ALA A 25 -9.05 -16.73 -2.93
N ALA A 26 -8.77 -15.42 -2.84
CA ALA A 26 -7.57 -14.83 -3.44
C ALA A 26 -6.28 -15.42 -2.85
N ALA A 27 -6.22 -15.59 -1.52
CA ALA A 27 -5.08 -16.20 -0.85
C ALA A 27 -4.81 -17.63 -1.31
N LYS A 28 -5.87 -18.42 -1.47
CA LYS A 28 -5.78 -19.77 -2.00
C LYS A 28 -5.33 -19.78 -3.46
N SER A 29 -5.86 -18.87 -4.29
CA SER A 29 -5.42 -18.68 -5.68
C SER A 29 -3.92 -18.37 -5.75
N PHE A 30 -3.45 -17.39 -4.98
CA PHE A 30 -2.02 -17.05 -4.85
C PHE A 30 -1.15 -18.26 -4.49
N ALA A 31 -1.57 -19.06 -3.51
CA ALA A 31 -0.79 -20.21 -3.07
C ALA A 31 -0.80 -21.39 -4.05
N GLN A 32 -1.85 -21.51 -4.88
CA GLN A 32 -2.00 -22.56 -5.89
C GLN A 32 -1.43 -22.14 -7.26
N ASP A 33 -1.29 -20.85 -7.53
CA ASP A 33 -0.63 -20.33 -8.73
C ASP A 33 0.20 -19.08 -8.43
N PRO A 34 1.35 -19.24 -7.75
CA PRO A 34 2.25 -18.11 -7.52
C PRO A 34 2.92 -17.60 -8.82
N GLY A 35 2.82 -18.36 -9.92
CA GLY A 35 3.33 -17.97 -11.23
C GLY A 35 2.61 -16.76 -11.81
N ALA A 36 1.27 -16.72 -11.68
CA ALA A 36 0.46 -15.59 -12.13
C ALA A 36 0.88 -14.26 -11.48
N LEU A 37 1.15 -14.27 -10.17
CA LEU A 37 1.65 -13.09 -9.46
C LEU A 37 3.03 -12.67 -9.97
N LEU A 38 3.95 -13.61 -10.17
CA LEU A 38 5.29 -13.34 -10.69
C LEU A 38 5.27 -12.70 -12.09
N GLU A 39 4.38 -13.18 -12.96
CA GLU A 39 4.22 -12.66 -14.31
C GLU A 39 3.74 -11.20 -14.27
N ARG A 40 2.70 -10.91 -13.48
CA ARG A 40 2.16 -9.56 -13.32
C ARG A 40 3.12 -8.62 -12.62
N LEU A 41 3.84 -9.10 -11.61
CA LEU A 41 4.92 -8.32 -11.00
C LEU A 41 6.04 -8.05 -12.03
N ALA A 42 6.33 -8.98 -12.95
CA ALA A 42 7.36 -8.76 -13.95
C ALA A 42 6.98 -7.68 -14.99
N THR A 43 5.69 -7.54 -15.30
CA THR A 43 5.17 -6.64 -16.32
C THR A 43 4.63 -5.31 -15.76
N SER A 44 4.28 -5.25 -14.47
CA SER A 44 3.76 -4.03 -13.80
C SER A 44 4.79 -2.93 -13.56
N SER A 45 6.07 -3.13 -13.91
CA SER A 45 7.10 -2.08 -13.86
C SER A 45 7.23 -1.41 -15.21
N THR A 46 6.69 -0.20 -15.36
CA THR A 46 6.60 0.51 -16.65
C THR A 46 7.76 1.47 -16.91
N LEU A 47 8.63 1.73 -15.93
CA LEU A 47 9.67 2.76 -16.01
C LEU A 47 11.07 2.23 -16.41
N ASP A 48 11.43 1.01 -15.98
CA ASP A 48 12.83 0.53 -16.08
C ASP A 48 13.02 -0.76 -16.86
N GLY A 49 11.94 -1.28 -17.45
CA GLY A 49 11.89 -2.55 -18.15
C GLY A 49 11.40 -3.71 -17.29
N GLN A 50 11.17 -4.85 -17.95
CA GLN A 50 10.63 -6.05 -17.32
C GLN A 50 11.60 -6.62 -16.27
N ARG A 51 11.05 -7.12 -15.15
CA ARG A 51 11.84 -7.80 -14.13
C ARG A 51 12.38 -9.12 -14.66
N ALA A 52 13.68 -9.32 -14.53
CA ALA A 52 14.32 -10.61 -14.63
C ALA A 52 14.47 -11.19 -13.22
N TRP A 53 13.60 -12.13 -12.85
CA TRP A 53 13.67 -12.85 -11.59
C TRP A 53 14.90 -13.77 -11.54
N LEU A 54 15.96 -13.33 -10.88
CA LEU A 54 17.21 -14.10 -10.72
C LEU A 54 17.23 -14.91 -9.42
N VAL A 55 16.56 -14.41 -8.38
CA VAL A 55 16.34 -15.13 -7.12
C VAL A 55 14.84 -15.15 -6.84
N ARG A 56 14.34 -16.32 -6.43
CA ARG A 56 12.96 -16.53 -5.99
C ARG A 56 13.00 -17.47 -4.78
N ARG A 57 13.05 -16.91 -3.58
CA ARG A 57 13.04 -17.70 -2.34
C ARG A 57 11.71 -17.55 -1.61
N CYS A 58 11.16 -18.68 -1.19
CA CYS A 58 9.92 -18.78 -0.43
C CYS A 58 10.25 -19.43 0.92
N TYR A 59 10.15 -18.65 2.00
CA TYR A 59 10.37 -19.10 3.36
C TYR A 59 9.04 -19.58 3.92
N MET A 60 8.97 -20.86 4.28
CA MET A 60 7.73 -21.51 4.66
C MET A 60 7.93 -22.34 5.92
N ASN A 61 7.02 -22.24 6.86
CA ASN A 61 6.98 -23.16 7.98
C ASN A 61 6.35 -24.49 7.54
N PRO A 62 7.08 -25.62 7.52
CA PRO A 62 6.53 -26.90 7.08
C PRO A 62 5.40 -27.41 7.99
N ASN A 63 5.34 -26.92 9.23
CA ASN A 63 4.29 -27.24 10.20
C ASN A 63 3.27 -26.09 10.35
N GLY A 64 3.38 -25.04 9.53
CA GLY A 64 2.48 -23.89 9.56
C GLY A 64 1.09 -24.25 9.05
N TRP A 65 0.08 -23.61 9.65
CA TRP A 65 -1.31 -23.79 9.28
C TRP A 65 -2.13 -22.55 9.61
N ILE A 66 -3.26 -22.39 8.91
CA ILE A 66 -4.32 -21.45 9.28
C ILE A 66 -5.64 -22.22 9.43
N ALA A 67 -6.50 -21.75 10.34
CA ALA A 67 -7.85 -22.26 10.45
C ALA A 67 -8.76 -21.47 9.49
N PRO A 68 -9.65 -22.14 8.74
CA PRO A 68 -10.65 -21.44 7.96
C PRO A 68 -11.63 -20.69 8.89
N PRO A 69 -12.27 -19.61 8.40
CA PRO A 69 -13.18 -18.82 9.23
C PRO A 69 -14.30 -19.67 9.82
N GLY A 70 -14.57 -19.52 11.12
CA GLY A 70 -15.65 -20.23 11.81
C GLY A 70 -15.37 -21.70 12.18
N SER A 71 -14.23 -22.28 11.80
CA SER A 71 -13.85 -23.64 12.23
C SER A 71 -12.76 -23.62 13.30
N SER A 72 -12.98 -24.40 14.36
CA SER A 72 -11.97 -24.77 15.36
C SER A 72 -11.43 -26.19 15.18
N SER A 73 -11.93 -26.91 14.18
CA SER A 73 -11.57 -28.30 13.91
C SER A 73 -10.15 -28.39 13.37
N ARG A 74 -9.38 -29.36 13.90
CA ARG A 74 -8.05 -29.68 13.36
C ARG A 74 -8.11 -30.24 11.94
N ALA A 75 -9.23 -30.87 11.56
CA ALA A 75 -9.39 -31.49 10.25
C ALA A 75 -9.53 -30.44 9.13
N ASP A 76 -10.04 -29.25 9.45
CA ASP A 76 -10.31 -28.21 8.46
C ASP A 76 -9.11 -27.28 8.25
N ARG A 77 -8.01 -27.50 8.98
CA ARG A 77 -6.80 -26.68 8.90
C ARG A 77 -6.20 -26.72 7.51
N ILE A 78 -5.83 -25.55 7.01
CA ILE A 78 -5.09 -25.39 5.76
C ILE A 78 -3.61 -25.39 6.12
N TYR A 79 -2.92 -26.48 5.81
CA TYR A 79 -1.49 -26.64 6.06
C TYR A 79 -0.65 -26.04 4.94
N PHE A 80 0.35 -25.23 5.30
CA PHE A 80 1.18 -24.51 4.33
C PHE A 80 2.02 -25.44 3.47
N SER A 81 2.46 -26.57 4.02
CA SER A 81 3.19 -27.62 3.29
C SER A 81 2.42 -28.18 2.09
N GLY A 82 1.08 -28.13 2.11
CA GLY A 82 0.24 -28.50 0.97
C GLY A 82 0.46 -27.62 -0.27
N PHE A 83 0.98 -26.41 -0.11
CA PHE A 83 1.24 -25.47 -1.21
C PHE A 83 2.65 -25.59 -1.81
N ARG A 84 3.58 -26.28 -1.14
CA ARG A 84 4.98 -26.42 -1.59
C ARG A 84 5.11 -26.82 -3.07
N PRO A 85 4.38 -27.83 -3.59
CA PRO A 85 4.55 -28.25 -4.99
C PRO A 85 4.26 -27.14 -6.01
N TYR A 86 3.34 -26.23 -5.71
CA TYR A 86 2.98 -25.12 -6.59
C TYR A 86 4.13 -24.10 -6.68
N PHE A 87 4.76 -23.77 -5.56
CA PHE A 87 5.93 -22.88 -5.51
C PHE A 87 7.15 -23.48 -6.20
N THR A 88 7.45 -24.76 -5.95
CA THR A 88 8.55 -25.45 -6.63
C THR A 88 8.34 -25.47 -8.14
N ARG A 89 7.11 -25.73 -8.62
CA ARG A 89 6.78 -25.69 -10.04
C ARG A 89 6.89 -24.29 -10.65
N ALA A 90 6.60 -23.24 -9.88
CA ALA A 90 6.80 -21.85 -10.29
C ALA A 90 8.27 -21.37 -10.24
N GLY A 91 9.20 -22.27 -9.89
CA GLY A 91 10.64 -22.00 -9.87
C GLY A 91 11.12 -21.28 -8.60
N PHE A 92 10.39 -21.37 -7.49
CA PHE A 92 10.88 -20.95 -6.19
C PHE A 92 11.79 -22.00 -5.57
N ASP A 93 12.85 -21.53 -4.93
CA ASP A 93 13.59 -22.27 -3.91
C ASP A 93 12.80 -22.15 -2.59
N VAL A 94 12.20 -23.25 -2.14
CA VAL A 94 11.35 -23.29 -0.94
C VAL A 94 12.20 -23.71 0.27
N VAL A 95 12.43 -22.76 1.16
CA VAL A 95 13.27 -22.89 2.36
C VAL A 95 12.39 -23.24 3.55
N ASP A 96 12.70 -24.35 4.21
CA ASP A 96 11.97 -24.77 5.41
C ASP A 96 12.41 -23.96 6.64
N CYS A 97 11.45 -23.26 7.23
CA CYS A 97 11.63 -22.42 8.42
C CYS A 97 10.76 -22.93 9.58
N PRO A 98 11.11 -24.07 10.21
CA PRO A 98 10.35 -24.57 11.35
C PRO A 98 10.44 -23.62 12.55
N SER A 99 9.34 -23.47 13.28
CA SER A 99 9.35 -22.72 14.55
C SER A 99 10.21 -23.46 15.59
N LEU A 100 11.30 -22.85 16.03
CA LEU A 100 12.20 -23.41 17.05
C LEU A 100 11.60 -23.36 18.47
N THR A 101 10.64 -22.47 18.68
CA THR A 101 9.85 -22.32 19.92
C THR A 101 8.38 -22.13 19.56
N GLN A 102 7.49 -22.65 20.40
CA GLN A 102 6.04 -22.47 20.24
C GLN A 102 5.71 -20.97 20.21
N GLY A 103 5.32 -20.43 19.06
CA GLY A 103 4.74 -19.09 18.92
C GLY A 103 5.67 -17.96 18.44
N THR A 104 6.97 -18.20 18.20
CA THR A 104 7.88 -17.15 17.66
C THR A 104 8.17 -17.38 16.18
N LYS A 105 7.81 -16.40 15.33
CA LYS A 105 7.95 -16.43 13.87
C LYS A 105 9.36 -16.11 13.35
N ASN A 106 10.30 -15.84 14.24
CA ASN A 106 11.59 -15.22 13.93
C ASN A 106 12.50 -16.03 12.98
N ALA A 107 12.27 -17.33 12.79
CA ALA A 107 13.13 -18.17 11.96
C ALA A 107 13.07 -17.80 10.47
N ALA A 108 11.87 -17.50 9.96
CA ALA A 108 11.69 -17.08 8.57
C ALA A 108 12.34 -15.71 8.34
N ASP A 109 12.09 -14.74 9.24
CA ASP A 109 12.63 -13.39 9.14
C ASP A 109 14.16 -13.36 9.18
N ILE A 110 14.76 -14.05 10.16
CA ILE A 110 16.22 -14.13 10.27
C ILE A 110 16.81 -14.75 9.01
N ARG A 111 16.22 -15.84 8.51
CA ARG A 111 16.75 -16.53 7.33
C ARG A 111 16.61 -15.67 6.08
N LEU A 112 15.47 -15.02 5.90
CA LEU A 112 15.22 -14.07 4.83
C LEU A 112 16.25 -12.95 4.82
N VAL A 113 16.51 -12.35 5.99
CA VAL A 113 17.49 -11.25 6.13
C VAL A 113 18.90 -11.71 5.75
N LEU A 114 19.34 -12.86 6.26
CA LEU A 114 20.66 -13.41 5.94
C LEU A 114 20.83 -13.66 4.45
N ASP A 115 19.85 -14.30 3.83
CA ASP A 115 19.86 -14.65 2.42
C ASP A 115 19.79 -13.40 1.50
N ALA A 116 19.01 -12.37 1.89
CA ALA A 116 18.96 -11.10 1.18
C ALA A 116 20.28 -10.32 1.31
N PHE A 117 20.88 -10.33 2.50
CA PHE A 117 22.17 -9.69 2.74
C PHE A 117 23.33 -10.38 2.00
N GLU A 118 23.30 -11.72 1.91
CA GLU A 118 24.24 -12.50 1.10
C GLU A 118 24.13 -12.12 -0.39
N ALA A 119 22.91 -12.06 -0.93
CA ALA A 119 22.69 -11.63 -2.31
C ALA A 119 23.11 -10.17 -2.56
N LEU A 120 22.93 -9.29 -1.57
CA LEU A 120 23.40 -7.92 -1.65
C LEU A 120 24.93 -7.83 -1.75
N SER A 121 25.63 -8.78 -1.12
CA SER A 121 27.09 -8.89 -1.10
C SER A 121 27.66 -9.75 -2.24
N ALA A 122 26.80 -10.35 -3.06
CA ALA A 122 27.21 -11.24 -4.13
C ALA A 122 27.89 -10.48 -5.28
N PRO A 123 28.76 -11.14 -6.08
CA PRO A 123 29.34 -10.54 -7.29
C PRO A 123 28.29 -10.11 -8.32
N THR A 124 27.10 -10.74 -8.29
CA THR A 124 25.99 -10.39 -9.16
C THR A 124 25.29 -9.15 -8.63
N ARG A 125 25.25 -8.09 -9.43
CA ARG A 125 24.45 -6.90 -9.12
C ARG A 125 22.97 -7.16 -9.44
N TYR A 126 22.18 -7.41 -8.40
CA TYR A 126 20.72 -7.26 -8.46
C TYR A 126 20.40 -5.77 -8.46
N ASP A 127 19.44 -5.32 -9.27
CA ASP A 127 19.03 -3.91 -9.36
C ASP A 127 17.86 -3.60 -8.40
N GLU A 128 17.10 -4.64 -8.04
CA GLU A 128 15.91 -4.55 -7.18
C GLU A 128 15.81 -5.77 -6.25
N PHE A 129 15.39 -5.49 -5.01
CA PHE A 129 15.01 -6.48 -4.02
C PHE A 129 13.51 -6.35 -3.76
N VAL A 130 12.77 -7.43 -3.99
CA VAL A 130 11.35 -7.53 -3.64
C VAL A 130 11.24 -8.32 -2.34
N LEU A 131 10.78 -7.66 -1.27
CA LEU A 131 10.52 -8.29 0.02
C LEU A 131 9.01 -8.42 0.20
N ALA A 132 8.52 -9.65 0.16
CA ALA A 132 7.11 -9.95 0.40
C ALA A 132 6.92 -10.38 1.86
N SER A 133 6.71 -9.39 2.72
CA SER A 133 6.45 -9.50 4.16
C SER A 133 5.83 -8.19 4.67
N GLY A 134 4.98 -8.29 5.68
CA GLY A 134 4.45 -7.14 6.43
C GLY A 134 5.20 -6.82 7.72
N ASP A 135 6.35 -7.45 7.97
CA ASP A 135 7.13 -7.21 9.19
C ASP A 135 8.00 -5.95 9.08
N SER A 136 7.70 -4.95 9.92
CA SER A 136 8.45 -3.70 10.00
C SER A 136 9.86 -3.87 10.57
N ASP A 137 10.16 -4.98 11.23
CA ASP A 137 11.49 -5.31 11.74
C ASP A 137 12.52 -5.50 10.61
N LEU A 138 12.07 -5.59 9.36
CA LEU A 138 12.91 -5.62 8.16
C LEU A 138 13.42 -4.23 7.74
N THR A 139 13.00 -3.14 8.40
CA THR A 139 13.47 -1.76 8.11
C THR A 139 15.02 -1.64 8.04
N PRO A 140 15.82 -2.20 8.96
CA PRO A 140 17.28 -2.13 8.88
C PRO A 140 17.86 -2.79 7.62
N LEU A 141 17.25 -3.87 7.12
CA LEU A 141 17.65 -4.51 5.87
C LEU A 141 17.41 -3.58 4.68
N LEU A 142 16.24 -2.93 4.61
CA LEU A 142 15.92 -1.96 3.55
C LEU A 142 16.91 -0.80 3.52
N VAL A 143 17.29 -0.27 4.69
CA VAL A 143 18.30 0.80 4.79
C VAL A 143 19.64 0.34 4.21
N ARG A 144 20.06 -0.92 4.46
CA ARG A 144 21.30 -1.48 3.91
C ARG A 144 21.23 -1.69 2.41
N ILE A 145 20.11 -2.19 1.89
CA ILE A 145 19.87 -2.36 0.45
C ILE A 145 19.95 -0.99 -0.24
N ARG A 146 19.25 0.02 0.29
CA ARG A 146 19.27 1.39 -0.22
C ARG A 146 20.66 2.02 -0.17
N ALA A 147 21.39 1.85 0.94
CA ALA A 147 22.76 2.34 1.08
C ALA A 147 23.74 1.73 0.07
N ALA A 148 23.43 0.54 -0.44
CA ALA A 148 24.19 -0.11 -1.50
C ALA A 148 23.77 0.34 -2.91
N ASP A 149 22.91 1.36 -3.05
CA ASP A 149 22.37 1.84 -4.33
C ASP A 149 21.56 0.75 -5.05
N ARG A 150 20.56 0.21 -4.34
CA ARG A 150 19.64 -0.83 -4.83
C ARG A 150 18.22 -0.44 -4.50
N ARG A 151 17.29 -0.81 -5.38
CA ARG A 151 15.87 -0.54 -5.20
C ARG A 151 15.20 -1.58 -4.34
N THR A 152 14.15 -1.16 -3.66
CA THR A 152 13.37 -1.96 -2.73
C THR A 152 11.89 -1.87 -3.07
N THR A 153 11.28 -3.01 -3.37
CA THR A 153 9.82 -3.14 -3.45
C THR A 153 9.34 -4.00 -2.29
N ILE A 154 8.34 -3.51 -1.56
CA ILE A 154 7.68 -4.26 -0.50
C ILE A 154 6.35 -4.75 -1.02
N LEU A 155 6.04 -6.03 -0.81
CA LEU A 155 4.70 -6.57 -0.95
C LEU A 155 4.19 -6.94 0.44
N SER A 156 3.18 -6.23 0.91
CA SER A 156 2.62 -6.45 2.25
C SER A 156 1.10 -6.51 2.17
N PRO A 157 0.46 -7.61 2.59
CA PRO A 157 -0.99 -7.65 2.74
C PRO A 157 -1.49 -6.85 3.96
N PHE A 158 -0.57 -6.30 4.75
CA PHE A 158 -0.84 -5.42 5.89
C PHE A 158 -0.51 -3.98 5.51
N ASP A 159 -1.15 -3.01 6.16
CA ASP A 159 -0.70 -1.63 6.09
C ASP A 159 0.72 -1.53 6.68
N ALA A 160 1.70 -1.27 5.81
CA ALA A 160 3.09 -1.11 6.21
C ALA A 160 3.25 0.11 7.14
N ALA A 161 4.03 -0.04 8.21
CA ALA A 161 4.35 1.07 9.11
C ALA A 161 4.99 2.23 8.33
N ALA A 162 4.74 3.48 8.77
CA ALA A 162 5.26 4.67 8.08
C ALA A 162 6.79 4.63 7.87
N ALA A 163 7.54 4.13 8.86
CA ALA A 163 8.98 3.94 8.75
C ALA A 163 9.38 2.90 7.69
N PHE A 164 8.59 1.83 7.54
CA PHE A 164 8.81 0.77 6.56
C PHE A 164 8.56 1.29 5.14
N THR A 165 7.50 2.08 4.95
CA THR A 165 7.15 2.72 3.68
C THR A 165 8.13 3.84 3.29
N ALA A 166 8.64 4.61 4.25
CA ALA A 166 9.56 5.73 3.99
C ALA A 166 10.94 5.30 3.46
N VAL A 167 11.35 4.06 3.73
CA VAL A 167 12.62 3.51 3.27
C VAL A 167 12.46 2.75 1.94
N ALA A 168 11.26 2.25 1.64
CA ALA A 168 10.95 1.52 0.42
C ALA A 168 10.87 2.45 -0.80
N ASP A 169 11.35 1.98 -1.97
CA ASP A 169 11.11 2.70 -3.23
C ASP A 169 9.68 2.48 -3.74
N LYS A 170 9.11 1.29 -3.48
CA LYS A 170 7.74 0.94 -3.87
C LYS A 170 7.07 0.08 -2.81
N LEU A 171 5.80 0.38 -2.52
CA LEU A 171 4.91 -0.45 -1.71
C LEU A 171 3.80 -1.02 -2.60
N ILE A 172 3.58 -2.32 -2.49
CA ILE A 172 2.43 -3.04 -3.03
C ILE A 172 1.64 -3.51 -1.82
N ASP A 173 0.59 -2.77 -1.48
CA ASP A 173 -0.27 -3.07 -0.32
C ASP A 173 -1.20 -4.26 -0.60
N GLY A 174 -2.02 -4.62 0.41
CA GLY A 174 -2.94 -5.74 0.31
C GLY A 174 -3.98 -5.55 -0.78
N GLN A 175 -4.50 -4.33 -0.95
CA GLN A 175 -5.49 -4.03 -1.98
C GLN A 175 -4.89 -4.21 -3.38
N ARG A 176 -3.72 -3.62 -3.63
CA ARG A 176 -3.04 -3.77 -4.92
C ARG A 176 -2.62 -5.21 -5.19
N THR A 177 -2.25 -5.95 -4.14
CA THR A 177 -1.95 -7.38 -4.27
C THR A 177 -3.18 -8.17 -4.70
N LEU A 178 -4.36 -7.87 -4.16
CA LEU A 178 -5.62 -8.54 -4.53
C LEU A 178 -6.03 -8.22 -5.97
N GLU A 179 -5.91 -6.96 -6.40
CA GLU A 179 -6.13 -6.54 -7.80
C GLU A 179 -5.18 -7.30 -8.75
N LEU A 180 -3.91 -7.42 -8.36
CA LEU A 180 -2.93 -8.22 -9.10
C LEU A 180 -3.26 -9.72 -9.11
N LEU A 181 -4.07 -10.25 -8.20
CA LEU A 181 -4.42 -11.68 -8.20
C LEU A 181 -5.70 -12.00 -8.97
N GLN A 182 -6.63 -11.06 -9.10
CA GLN A 182 -8.01 -11.33 -9.56
C GLN A 182 -8.32 -10.93 -11.00
N GLU A 183 -7.31 -10.73 -11.87
CA GLU A 183 -7.54 -10.33 -13.28
C GLU A 183 -8.35 -9.03 -13.45
N GLU A 184 -8.15 -8.03 -12.59
CA GLU A 184 -8.55 -6.67 -12.95
C GLU A 184 -7.34 -5.89 -13.43
N ASP A 185 -7.27 -5.71 -14.74
CA ASP A 185 -6.50 -4.64 -15.38
C ASP A 185 -7.22 -3.32 -15.03
N ASP A 186 -7.18 -2.93 -13.77
CA ASP A 186 -7.46 -1.55 -13.35
C ASP A 186 -6.27 -0.67 -13.77
N SER A 187 -6.00 -0.64 -15.07
CA SER A 187 -5.85 0.65 -15.71
C SER A 187 -7.20 1.34 -15.56
N ASP A 188 -7.27 2.28 -14.62
CA ASP A 188 -8.30 3.31 -14.59
C ASP A 188 -8.59 3.72 -16.06
N PRO A 189 -9.86 3.78 -16.53
CA PRO A 189 -10.17 4.09 -17.94
C PRO A 189 -9.67 5.48 -18.42
N ALA A 190 -8.97 6.23 -17.56
CA ALA A 190 -8.23 7.43 -17.94
C ALA A 190 -6.81 7.15 -18.52
N VAL A 191 -6.33 5.90 -18.58
CA VAL A 191 -4.93 5.63 -18.95
C VAL A 191 -4.77 4.51 -19.97
N ILE A 192 -5.44 4.60 -21.12
CA ILE A 192 -4.99 3.89 -22.32
C ILE A 192 -5.27 4.75 -23.57
N ALA A 193 -4.33 5.61 -23.96
CA ALA A 193 -4.11 5.96 -25.36
C ALA A 193 -2.74 6.63 -25.61
N SER A 194 -2.11 6.17 -26.68
CA SER A 194 -1.09 6.85 -27.49
C SER A 194 0.39 6.68 -27.10
N THR A 195 0.95 5.58 -27.60
CA THR A 195 2.28 5.60 -28.23
C THR A 195 2.24 6.42 -29.52
N ALA A 196 2.63 7.70 -29.48
CA ALA A 196 3.12 8.46 -30.63
C ALA A 196 3.75 9.81 -30.19
N GLY A 197 4.99 10.08 -30.61
CA GLY A 197 5.53 11.44 -30.71
C GLY A 197 6.51 11.88 -29.62
N THR A 198 7.81 11.69 -29.86
CA THR A 198 8.91 12.22 -29.03
C THR A 198 9.06 13.76 -29.10
N GLU A 199 8.29 14.45 -29.96
CA GLU A 199 8.37 15.90 -30.16
C GLU A 199 7.47 16.73 -29.21
N THR A 200 6.57 16.10 -28.45
CA THR A 200 5.57 16.82 -27.61
C THR A 200 6.02 17.07 -26.16
N ASN A 201 6.91 16.24 -25.60
CA ASN A 201 7.26 16.30 -24.17
C ASN A 201 8.07 17.53 -23.75
N GLU A 202 8.90 18.09 -24.63
CA GLU A 202 9.81 19.20 -24.30
C GLU A 202 9.05 20.52 -24.13
N GLN A 203 8.07 20.80 -25.01
CA GLN A 203 7.21 22.00 -24.93
C GLN A 203 6.22 21.94 -23.74
N THR A 204 5.77 20.74 -23.36
CA THR A 204 4.91 20.55 -22.19
C THR A 204 5.69 20.67 -20.88
N PHE A 205 6.95 20.20 -20.83
CA PHE A 205 7.84 20.41 -19.68
C PHE A 205 8.18 21.88 -19.46
N ASP A 206 8.39 22.65 -20.53
CA ASP A 206 8.61 24.10 -20.43
C ASP A 206 7.39 24.82 -19.85
N SER A 207 6.18 24.39 -20.21
CA SER A 207 4.94 24.95 -19.68
C SER A 207 4.71 24.58 -18.22
N PHE A 208 5.00 23.33 -17.85
CA PHE A 208 5.09 22.90 -16.47
C PHE A 208 6.09 23.72 -15.66
N GLY A 209 7.30 23.89 -16.18
CA GLY A 209 8.36 24.65 -15.53
C GLY A 209 8.00 26.12 -15.33
N ARG A 210 7.27 26.73 -16.27
CA ARG A 210 6.78 28.11 -16.15
C ARG A 210 5.75 28.26 -15.02
N LEU A 211 4.72 27.40 -15.00
CA LEU A 211 3.66 27.44 -13.98
C LEU A 211 4.20 27.14 -12.58
N VAL A 212 5.08 26.14 -12.46
CA VAL A 212 5.75 25.84 -11.20
C VAL A 212 6.58 27.02 -10.73
N ARG A 213 7.38 27.65 -11.61
CA ARG A 213 8.20 28.83 -11.24
C ARG A 213 7.34 30.01 -10.80
N GLU A 214 6.21 30.24 -11.46
CA GLU A 214 5.27 31.30 -11.11
C GLU A 214 4.61 31.06 -9.74
N LYS A 215 4.04 29.87 -9.51
CA LYS A 215 3.45 29.50 -8.21
C LYS A 215 4.51 29.47 -7.11
N TYR A 216 5.70 28.98 -7.40
CA TYR A 216 6.83 28.95 -6.45
C TYR A 216 7.29 30.36 -6.09
N ALA A 217 7.42 31.28 -7.06
CA ALA A 217 7.83 32.67 -6.82
C ALA A 217 6.76 33.47 -6.06
N SER A 218 5.48 33.26 -6.36
CA SER A 218 4.36 33.99 -5.74
C SER A 218 3.92 33.42 -4.38
N ALA A 219 4.31 32.19 -4.03
CA ALA A 219 3.96 31.61 -2.74
C ALA A 219 4.57 32.37 -1.57
N ALA A 220 3.72 32.75 -0.61
CA ALA A 220 4.10 33.38 0.65
C ALA A 220 4.30 32.38 1.81
N GLN A 221 4.01 31.10 1.57
CA GLN A 221 4.07 29.99 2.53
C GLN A 221 4.53 28.70 1.83
N PRO A 222 5.00 27.66 2.56
CA PRO A 222 5.29 26.34 1.99
C PRO A 222 4.09 25.76 1.23
N ILE A 223 4.35 25.21 0.04
CA ILE A 223 3.33 24.69 -0.86
C ILE A 223 3.21 23.17 -0.67
N ASN A 224 1.97 22.66 -0.56
CA ASN A 224 1.71 21.23 -0.52
C ASN A 224 1.90 20.58 -1.90
N LEU A 225 2.71 19.52 -1.96
CA LEU A 225 3.03 18.78 -3.18
C LEU A 225 1.79 18.15 -3.84
N ALA A 226 0.87 17.58 -3.06
CA ALA A 226 -0.32 16.94 -3.61
C ALA A 226 -1.29 17.98 -4.19
N THR A 227 -1.48 19.11 -3.49
CA THR A 227 -2.30 20.22 -3.99
C THR A 227 -1.70 20.83 -5.25
N LEU A 228 -0.39 21.11 -5.25
CA LEU A 228 0.30 21.65 -6.42
C LEU A 228 0.25 20.69 -7.60
N ALA A 229 0.44 19.39 -7.36
CA ALA A 229 0.32 18.36 -8.39
C ALA A 229 -1.10 18.32 -8.99
N HIS A 230 -2.13 18.43 -8.15
CA HIS A 230 -3.52 18.42 -8.57
C HIS A 230 -3.89 19.66 -9.40
N GLU A 231 -3.51 20.86 -8.94
CA GLU A 231 -3.73 22.12 -9.67
C GLU A 231 -3.02 22.13 -11.03
N LEU A 232 -1.75 21.72 -11.05
CA LEU A 232 -0.98 21.65 -12.30
C LEU A 232 -1.58 20.65 -13.29
N ASN A 233 -2.12 19.52 -12.81
CA ASN A 233 -2.81 18.55 -13.66
C ASN A 233 -4.15 19.07 -14.20
N GLN A 234 -4.85 19.95 -13.47
CA GLN A 234 -6.04 20.62 -13.99
C GLN A 234 -5.71 21.69 -15.04
N GLU A 235 -4.64 22.47 -14.82
CA GLU A 235 -4.23 23.56 -15.72
C GLU A 235 -3.51 23.07 -16.99
N LEU A 236 -2.74 21.97 -16.90
CA LEU A 236 -1.98 21.41 -18.03
C LEU A 236 -2.73 20.29 -18.78
N GLY A 237 -3.87 19.83 -18.25
CA GLY A 237 -4.62 18.69 -18.77
C GLY A 237 -4.11 17.34 -18.25
N THR A 238 -5.05 16.40 -18.06
CA THR A 238 -4.80 15.06 -17.51
C THR A 238 -4.02 14.18 -18.50
N SER A 239 -2.69 14.18 -18.38
CA SER A 239 -1.83 12.99 -18.41
C SER A 239 -0.36 13.41 -18.49
N THR A 240 0.21 13.89 -17.39
CA THR A 240 1.67 13.90 -17.21
C THR A 240 2.11 12.51 -16.73
N SER A 241 1.80 11.46 -17.51
CA SER A 241 2.17 10.09 -17.17
C SER A 241 3.69 10.02 -17.00
N GLY A 242 4.16 9.80 -15.77
CA GLY A 242 5.58 9.75 -15.43
C GLY A 242 6.26 11.12 -15.26
N TRP A 243 5.51 12.22 -15.08
CA TRP A 243 6.05 13.57 -14.83
C TRP A 243 7.14 13.97 -15.83
N PHE A 244 6.81 13.96 -17.12
CA PHE A 244 7.72 14.30 -18.22
C PHE A 244 8.97 13.41 -18.30
N GLY A 245 8.88 12.17 -17.82
CA GLY A 245 9.99 11.21 -17.81
C GLY A 245 10.84 11.24 -16.53
N HIS A 246 10.49 12.07 -15.54
CA HIS A 246 11.19 12.12 -14.26
C HIS A 246 10.70 11.06 -13.24
N GLY A 247 9.65 10.30 -13.57
CA GLY A 247 9.15 9.17 -12.76
C GLY A 247 8.36 9.56 -11.50
N SER A 248 8.58 10.75 -10.93
CA SER A 248 7.78 11.31 -9.84
C SER A 248 7.70 12.83 -9.91
N PHE A 249 6.68 13.40 -9.25
CA PHE A 249 6.48 14.84 -9.21
C PHE A 249 7.67 15.56 -8.60
N ALA A 250 8.15 15.05 -7.47
CA ALA A 250 9.31 15.60 -6.79
C ALA A 250 10.58 15.54 -7.65
N ALA A 251 10.76 14.50 -8.47
CA ALA A 251 11.87 14.42 -9.40
C ALA A 251 11.76 15.44 -10.55
N ALA A 252 10.55 15.68 -11.08
CA ALA A 252 10.31 16.73 -12.07
C ALA A 252 10.57 18.14 -11.50
N LEU A 253 10.14 18.40 -10.26
CA LEU A 253 10.42 19.66 -9.57
C LEU A 253 11.93 19.90 -9.37
N ARG A 254 12.68 18.85 -9.00
CA ARG A 254 14.15 18.92 -8.90
C ARG A 254 14.81 19.19 -10.25
N GLY A 255 14.21 18.73 -11.35
CA GLY A 255 14.68 19.00 -12.71
C GLY A 255 14.54 20.46 -13.16
N LEU A 256 13.75 21.29 -12.45
CA LEU A 256 13.54 22.70 -12.80
C LEU A 256 14.60 23.67 -12.27
N ASP A 257 15.52 23.16 -11.43
CA ASP A 257 16.59 23.91 -10.77
C ASP A 257 16.09 25.17 -10.06
N LEU A 258 15.03 25.02 -9.28
CA LEU A 258 14.42 26.12 -8.53
C LEU A 258 15.36 26.56 -7.40
N PRO A 259 15.65 27.86 -7.29
CA PRO A 259 16.66 28.33 -6.37
C PRO A 259 16.16 28.25 -4.92
N GLY A 260 16.98 27.67 -4.04
CA GLY A 260 16.64 27.45 -2.62
C GLY A 260 15.58 26.37 -2.37
N LEU A 261 15.24 25.56 -3.37
CA LEU A 261 14.21 24.53 -3.27
C LEU A 261 14.54 23.52 -2.19
N THR A 262 13.67 23.46 -1.19
CA THR A 262 13.64 22.39 -0.20
C THR A 262 12.33 21.64 -0.36
N ILE A 263 12.43 20.31 -0.43
CA ILE A 263 11.28 19.41 -0.45
C ILE A 263 11.43 18.49 0.75
N ASP A 264 10.46 18.54 1.66
CA ASP A 264 10.40 17.64 2.81
C ASP A 264 8.96 17.16 3.02
N GLN A 265 8.82 15.86 3.29
CA GLN A 265 7.54 15.17 3.39
C GLN A 265 6.59 15.49 2.22
N HIS A 266 5.53 16.27 2.47
CA HIS A 266 4.51 16.68 1.51
C HIS A 266 4.56 18.16 1.14
N LEU A 267 5.62 18.88 1.55
CA LEU A 267 5.75 20.32 1.36
C LEU A 267 6.98 20.67 0.52
N LEU A 268 6.89 21.77 -0.23
CA LEU A 268 8.02 22.40 -0.91
C LEU A 268 8.07 23.91 -0.59
N TRP A 269 9.28 24.46 -0.42
CA TRP A 269 9.46 25.89 -0.16
C TRP A 269 10.84 26.38 -0.60
N ASP A 270 10.99 27.70 -0.69
CA ASP A 270 12.29 28.35 -0.88
C ASP A 270 12.92 28.62 0.49
N ALA A 271 13.94 27.86 0.88
CA ALA A 271 14.61 27.99 2.18
C ALA A 271 15.36 29.33 2.36
N ARG A 272 15.47 30.14 1.31
CA ARG A 272 16.03 31.50 1.39
C ARG A 272 14.96 32.55 1.70
N ARG A 273 13.68 32.22 1.51
CA ARG A 273 12.54 33.14 1.69
C ARG A 273 11.61 32.72 2.82
N HIS A 274 11.44 31.42 3.03
CA HIS A 274 10.50 30.86 3.98
C HIS A 274 11.25 30.10 5.08
N GLU A 275 10.78 30.24 6.31
CA GLU A 275 11.21 29.37 7.40
C GLU A 275 10.73 27.93 7.14
N PRO A 276 11.48 26.91 7.61
CA PRO A 276 11.01 25.54 7.57
C PRO A 276 9.61 25.47 8.21
N PRO A 277 8.62 24.82 7.56
CA PRO A 277 7.31 24.66 8.17
C PRO A 277 7.50 24.01 9.55
N ALA A 278 6.94 24.63 10.59
CA ALA A 278 6.91 24.02 11.92
C ALA A 278 6.29 22.63 11.75
N LEU A 279 7.03 21.59 12.12
CA LEU A 279 6.60 20.20 12.04
C LEU A 279 5.19 20.07 12.67
N GLY A 280 4.17 19.84 11.84
CA GLY A 280 2.95 19.14 12.27
C GLY A 280 1.70 19.95 12.64
N GLU A 281 1.35 21.04 11.96
CA GLU A 281 -0.08 21.42 11.92
C GLU A 281 -0.79 20.65 10.81
N SER A 282 -1.29 19.46 11.16
CA SER A 282 -2.27 18.79 10.33
C SER A 282 -3.56 19.61 10.33
N VAL A 283 -3.79 20.39 9.28
CA VAL A 283 -4.96 21.27 9.16
C VAL A 283 -6.22 20.42 9.02
N ALA A 284 -7.24 20.72 9.83
CA ALA A 284 -8.58 20.16 9.69
C ALA A 284 -9.15 20.45 8.30
N ARG A 285 -9.66 19.43 7.61
CA ARG A 285 -10.26 19.53 6.27
C ARG A 285 -11.77 19.73 6.34
N PHE A 286 -12.40 19.19 7.38
CA PHE A 286 -13.86 19.23 7.53
C PHE A 286 -14.28 20.03 8.77
N PRO A 287 -15.45 20.69 8.74
CA PRO A 287 -16.01 21.34 9.93
C PRO A 287 -16.17 20.33 11.07
N GLY A 288 -15.59 20.65 12.23
CA GLY A 288 -15.64 19.79 13.41
C GLY A 288 -14.68 18.59 13.40
N GLU A 289 -13.76 18.50 12.44
CA GLU A 289 -12.73 17.43 12.42
C GLU A 289 -11.82 17.55 13.66
N PRO A 290 -11.73 16.50 14.49
CA PRO A 290 -10.80 16.49 15.62
C PRO A 290 -9.35 16.58 15.16
N PRO A 291 -8.47 17.35 15.85
CA PRO A 291 -7.03 17.39 15.53
C PRO A 291 -6.36 16.01 15.52
N ALA A 292 -6.85 15.08 16.34
CA ALA A 292 -6.41 13.69 16.35
C ALA A 292 -6.68 12.96 15.02
N ILE A 293 -7.81 13.20 14.35
CA ILE A 293 -8.08 12.65 13.00
C ILE A 293 -7.10 13.23 12.00
N ALA A 294 -6.82 14.53 12.12
CA ALA A 294 -5.83 15.24 11.35
C ALA A 294 -4.47 14.50 11.40
N ARG A 295 -3.97 14.28 12.61
CA ARG A 295 -2.72 13.55 12.92
C ARG A 295 -2.74 12.11 12.41
N LEU A 296 -3.80 11.34 12.67
CA LEU A 296 -3.89 9.93 12.29
C LEU A 296 -3.86 9.75 10.77
N ALA A 297 -4.50 10.62 10.01
CA ALA A 297 -4.45 10.58 8.56
C ALA A 297 -3.07 10.95 7.99
N ALA A 298 -2.33 11.85 8.63
CA ALA A 298 -0.96 12.14 8.23
C ALA A 298 0.00 10.98 8.52
N LEU A 299 -0.17 10.28 9.65
CA LEU A 299 0.79 9.27 10.12
C LEU A 299 0.43 7.83 9.70
N GLN A 300 -0.84 7.55 9.40
CA GLN A 300 -1.33 6.22 9.05
C GLN A 300 -2.02 6.14 7.69
N ASN A 301 -1.98 7.21 6.90
CA ASN A 301 -2.71 7.32 5.63
C ASN A 301 -4.22 7.05 5.77
N LEU A 302 -4.80 7.41 6.92
CA LEU A 302 -6.24 7.29 7.15
C LEU A 302 -6.98 8.10 6.07
N PRO A 303 -7.97 7.51 5.37
CA PRO A 303 -8.77 8.23 4.40
C PRO A 303 -9.35 9.53 4.94
N ARG A 304 -9.25 10.60 4.14
CA ARG A 304 -9.78 11.92 4.50
C ARG A 304 -11.27 12.00 4.13
N LEU A 305 -12.11 11.34 4.93
CA LEU A 305 -13.57 11.33 4.79
C LEU A 305 -14.23 12.12 5.92
N ASP A 306 -15.38 12.72 5.64
CA ASP A 306 -16.23 13.31 6.67
C ASP A 306 -16.97 12.23 7.47
N SER A 307 -17.53 12.61 8.63
CA SER A 307 -18.19 11.65 9.52
C SER A 307 -19.44 10.98 8.92
N GLN A 308 -20.10 11.59 7.93
CA GLN A 308 -21.24 10.98 7.24
C GLN A 308 -20.77 9.96 6.22
N ASP A 309 -19.72 10.27 5.47
CA ASP A 309 -19.14 9.38 4.45
C ASP A 309 -18.57 8.12 5.07
N TRP A 310 -17.95 8.20 6.26
CA TRP A 310 -17.57 7.00 7.03
C TRP A 310 -18.75 6.05 7.23
N ARG A 311 -19.89 6.59 7.69
CA ARG A 311 -21.11 5.82 7.94
C ARG A 311 -21.72 5.24 6.65
N ARG A 312 -21.70 6.02 5.56
CA ARG A 312 -22.15 5.56 4.24
C ARG A 312 -21.30 4.38 3.75
N VAL A 313 -19.98 4.46 3.87
CA VAL A 313 -19.06 3.37 3.49
C VAL A 313 -19.38 2.09 4.26
N TYR A 314 -19.56 2.15 5.58
CA TYR A 314 -19.91 0.95 6.35
C TYR A 314 -21.26 0.36 5.95
N GLY A 315 -22.26 1.21 5.68
CA GLY A 315 -23.58 0.79 5.23
C GLY A 315 -23.52 0.01 3.92
N VAL A 316 -22.84 0.55 2.92
CA VAL A 316 -22.69 -0.08 1.60
C VAL A 316 -21.86 -1.36 1.69
N LEU A 317 -20.79 -1.38 2.49
CA LEU A 317 -19.99 -2.60 2.70
C LEU A 317 -20.80 -3.72 3.40
N ALA A 318 -21.65 -3.37 4.36
CA ALA A 318 -22.54 -4.33 5.03
C ALA A 318 -23.60 -4.87 4.06
N GLU A 319 -24.18 -3.99 3.22
CA GLU A 319 -25.12 -4.39 2.17
C GLU A 319 -24.46 -5.37 1.19
N PHE A 320 -23.26 -5.06 0.70
CA PHE A 320 -22.50 -5.96 -0.17
C PHE A 320 -22.31 -7.34 0.48
N ALA A 321 -21.81 -7.37 1.72
CA ALA A 321 -21.54 -8.61 2.44
C ALA A 321 -22.80 -9.46 2.68
N ALA A 322 -23.96 -8.84 2.80
CA ALA A 322 -25.24 -9.53 2.98
C ALA A 322 -25.85 -10.07 1.68
N THR A 323 -25.53 -9.46 0.53
CA THR A 323 -26.26 -9.68 -0.73
C THR A 323 -25.42 -10.32 -1.84
N HIS A 324 -24.09 -10.24 -1.77
CA HIS A 324 -23.19 -10.71 -2.82
C HIS A 324 -22.20 -11.77 -2.30
N PRO A 325 -21.73 -12.69 -3.17
CA PRO A 325 -20.59 -13.52 -2.84
C PRO A 325 -19.35 -12.64 -2.63
N PHE A 326 -18.56 -12.94 -1.59
CA PHE A 326 -17.42 -12.10 -1.27
C PHE A 326 -16.28 -12.25 -2.28
N SER A 327 -15.86 -11.10 -2.81
CA SER A 327 -14.58 -10.86 -3.48
C SER A 327 -14.15 -9.47 -3.06
N ALA A 328 -12.92 -9.29 -2.58
CA ALA A 328 -12.44 -7.98 -2.13
C ALA A 328 -12.49 -6.93 -3.25
N THR A 329 -12.15 -7.33 -4.48
CA THR A 329 -12.13 -6.44 -5.64
C THR A 329 -13.55 -5.98 -6.00
N GLU A 330 -14.49 -6.94 -6.13
CA GLU A 330 -15.89 -6.61 -6.41
C GLU A 330 -16.55 -5.83 -5.26
N ALA A 331 -16.21 -6.13 -4.00
CA ALA A 331 -16.68 -5.38 -2.84
C ALA A 331 -16.33 -3.90 -2.94
N THR A 332 -15.07 -3.58 -3.27
CA THR A 332 -14.62 -2.19 -3.38
C THR A 332 -15.23 -1.47 -4.60
N LYS A 333 -15.32 -2.16 -5.73
CA LYS A 333 -15.86 -1.64 -6.99
C LYS A 333 -17.35 -1.35 -6.90
N TRP A 334 -18.15 -2.35 -6.49
CA TRP A 334 -19.58 -2.21 -6.29
C TRP A 334 -19.88 -1.11 -5.26
N SER A 335 -19.14 -1.08 -4.14
CA SER A 335 -19.35 -0.06 -3.13
C SER A 335 -19.04 1.36 -3.62
N ARG A 336 -17.99 1.55 -4.44
CA ARG A 336 -17.68 2.83 -5.08
C ARG A 336 -18.84 3.30 -5.95
N ASP A 337 -19.40 2.40 -6.75
CA ASP A 337 -20.47 2.72 -7.70
C ASP A 337 -21.74 3.15 -6.96
N GLN A 338 -22.13 2.41 -5.92
CA GLN A 338 -23.26 2.76 -5.05
C GLN A 338 -23.08 4.11 -4.35
N LEU A 339 -21.88 4.39 -3.83
CA LEU A 339 -21.57 5.65 -3.15
C LEU A 339 -21.59 6.84 -4.14
N THR A 340 -21.11 6.63 -5.36
CA THR A 340 -21.14 7.63 -6.43
C THR A 340 -22.57 7.95 -6.85
N GLU A 341 -23.42 6.93 -7.04
CA GLU A 341 -24.84 7.10 -7.38
C GLU A 341 -25.62 7.81 -6.25
N ALA A 342 -25.26 7.56 -4.99
CA ALA A 342 -25.81 8.26 -3.83
C ALA A 342 -25.30 9.70 -3.64
N GLY A 343 -24.44 10.20 -4.54
CA GLY A 343 -23.90 11.57 -4.49
C GLY A 343 -22.78 11.78 -3.46
N ALA A 344 -22.17 10.71 -2.97
CA ALA A 344 -21.07 10.73 -1.99
C ALA A 344 -19.86 9.96 -2.54
N PRO A 345 -19.16 10.47 -3.56
CA PRO A 345 -18.11 9.72 -4.25
C PRO A 345 -16.91 9.44 -3.33
N VAL A 346 -16.59 8.16 -3.13
CA VAL A 346 -15.44 7.68 -2.36
C VAL A 346 -14.58 6.76 -3.25
N SER A 347 -13.25 6.91 -3.21
CA SER A 347 -12.36 6.08 -4.03
C SER A 347 -12.33 4.62 -3.58
N ARG A 348 -12.11 3.69 -4.53
CA ARG A 348 -11.91 2.26 -4.24
C ARG A 348 -10.79 2.02 -3.22
N GLY A 349 -9.69 2.76 -3.32
CA GLY A 349 -8.59 2.67 -2.34
C GLY A 349 -9.03 3.03 -0.92
N SER A 350 -9.87 4.06 -0.74
CA SER A 350 -10.40 4.42 0.57
C SER A 350 -11.34 3.36 1.12
N ILE A 351 -12.22 2.81 0.26
CA ILE A 351 -13.14 1.72 0.63
C ILE A 351 -12.36 0.45 0.99
N GLY A 352 -11.35 0.09 0.20
CA GLY A 352 -10.45 -1.03 0.46
C GLY A 352 -9.71 -0.87 1.78
N PHE A 353 -9.24 0.34 2.11
CA PHE A 353 -8.65 0.63 3.42
C PHE A 353 -9.62 0.35 4.57
N VAL A 354 -10.89 0.77 4.43
CA VAL A 354 -11.92 0.50 5.45
C VAL A 354 -12.19 -0.99 5.59
N MET A 355 -12.43 -1.67 4.47
CA MET A 355 -12.69 -3.11 4.41
C MET A 355 -11.55 -3.92 5.04
N ASN A 356 -10.30 -3.61 4.67
CA ASN A 356 -9.12 -4.28 5.18
C ASN A 356 -8.94 -4.00 6.68
N GLY A 357 -9.09 -2.74 7.10
CA GLY A 357 -9.04 -2.36 8.51
C GLY A 357 -10.10 -3.07 9.35
N ALA A 358 -11.33 -3.22 8.84
CA ALA A 358 -12.38 -3.99 9.50
C ALA A 358 -12.05 -5.49 9.60
N ALA A 359 -11.50 -6.09 8.55
CA ALA A 359 -11.03 -7.47 8.57
C ALA A 359 -9.93 -7.70 9.63
N TYR A 360 -8.97 -6.79 9.74
CA TYR A 360 -7.95 -6.82 10.81
C TYR A 360 -8.50 -6.49 12.19
N GLY A 361 -9.58 -5.70 12.27
CA GLY A 361 -10.32 -5.41 13.50
C GLY A 361 -11.15 -6.58 14.04
N GLY A 362 -11.36 -7.62 13.21
CA GLY A 362 -12.09 -8.83 13.57
C GLY A 362 -13.49 -8.93 12.95
N SER A 363 -13.86 -8.05 12.02
CA SER A 363 -15.12 -8.12 11.26
C SER A 363 -14.85 -8.19 9.75
N PRO A 364 -14.22 -9.28 9.25
CA PRO A 364 -14.05 -9.45 7.81
C PRO A 364 -15.41 -9.65 7.14
N LEU A 365 -15.58 -9.09 5.95
CA LEU A 365 -16.85 -9.11 5.21
C LEU A 365 -17.27 -10.52 4.75
N HIS A 366 -16.32 -11.44 4.56
CA HIS A 366 -16.59 -12.83 4.17
C HIS A 366 -17.09 -13.73 5.31
N ARG A 367 -17.20 -13.22 6.55
CA ARG A 367 -17.66 -14.04 7.68
C ARG A 367 -19.14 -14.37 7.58
N SER A 368 -19.53 -15.45 8.25
CA SER A 368 -20.93 -15.86 8.40
C SER A 368 -21.32 -15.86 9.89
N PRO A 369 -22.43 -15.20 10.30
CA PRO A 369 -23.30 -14.35 9.47
C PRO A 369 -22.58 -13.07 8.98
N ALA A 370 -23.08 -12.49 7.88
CA ALA A 370 -22.53 -11.26 7.31
C ALA A 370 -22.53 -10.12 8.34
N PRO A 371 -21.46 -9.29 8.40
CA PRO A 371 -21.35 -8.23 9.39
C PRO A 371 -22.33 -7.09 9.14
N THR A 372 -22.83 -6.48 10.20
CA THR A 372 -23.59 -5.22 10.12
C THR A 372 -22.65 -4.02 9.96
N ALA A 373 -23.18 -2.87 9.55
CA ALA A 373 -22.43 -1.62 9.44
C ALA A 373 -21.75 -1.24 10.77
N ASP A 374 -22.45 -1.41 11.88
CA ASP A 374 -21.95 -1.15 13.24
C ASP A 374 -20.78 -2.06 13.62
N GLU A 375 -20.83 -3.34 13.23
CA GLU A 375 -19.76 -4.29 13.47
C GLU A 375 -18.52 -3.98 12.60
N ILE A 376 -18.72 -3.54 11.35
CA ILE A 376 -17.65 -3.07 10.47
C ILE A 376 -17.01 -1.80 11.07
N ALA A 377 -17.82 -0.81 11.45
CA ALA A 377 -17.35 0.44 12.05
C ALA A 377 -16.57 0.20 13.34
N GLY A 378 -17.13 -0.58 14.25
CA GLY A 378 -16.49 -0.92 15.53
C GLY A 378 -15.16 -1.65 15.33
N ALA A 379 -15.10 -2.61 14.40
CA ALA A 379 -13.87 -3.32 14.07
C ALA A 379 -12.82 -2.39 13.44
N PHE A 380 -13.21 -1.54 12.49
CA PHE A 380 -12.31 -0.59 11.84
C PHE A 380 -11.72 0.41 12.85
N VAL A 381 -12.55 1.02 13.70
CA VAL A 381 -12.10 1.97 14.72
C VAL A 381 -11.16 1.30 15.73
N LYS A 382 -11.51 0.10 16.19
CA LYS A 382 -10.64 -0.70 17.06
C LYS A 382 -9.28 -0.95 16.39
N ASN A 383 -9.26 -1.28 15.10
CA ASN A 383 -8.03 -1.48 14.36
C ASN A 383 -7.21 -0.17 14.26
N ALA A 384 -7.82 0.94 13.86
CA ALA A 384 -7.17 2.23 13.70
C ALA A 384 -6.51 2.70 15.01
N LEU A 385 -7.22 2.62 16.14
CA LEU A 385 -6.69 2.96 17.46
C LEU A 385 -5.58 2.01 17.91
N SER A 386 -5.75 0.70 17.69
CA SER A 386 -4.70 -0.28 18.00
C SER A 386 -3.41 -0.01 17.22
N ARG A 387 -3.52 0.38 15.93
CA ARG A 387 -2.37 0.77 15.12
C ARG A 387 -1.75 2.08 15.61
N ALA A 388 -2.55 3.05 16.07
CA ALA A 388 -2.03 4.30 16.63
C ALA A 388 -1.13 4.03 17.83
N ARG A 389 -1.60 3.20 18.77
CA ARG A 389 -0.82 2.80 19.93
C ARG A 389 0.43 2.02 19.54
N ALA A 390 0.34 1.09 18.60
CA ALA A 390 1.49 0.32 18.12
C ALA A 390 2.55 1.20 17.43
N ALA A 391 2.13 2.28 16.77
CA ALA A 391 3.01 3.27 16.14
C ALA A 391 3.55 4.31 17.14
N GLY A 392 3.24 4.21 18.43
CA GLY A 392 3.65 5.19 19.45
C GLY A 392 2.92 6.54 19.33
N ILE A 393 1.78 6.58 18.63
CA ILE A 393 0.94 7.78 18.57
C ILE A 393 0.11 7.82 19.86
N GLU A 394 0.52 8.64 20.80
CA GLU A 394 -0.22 8.87 22.04
C GLU A 394 -1.48 9.70 21.75
N LEU A 395 -2.62 9.16 22.16
CA LEU A 395 -3.93 9.82 22.15
C LEU A 395 -4.44 9.85 23.59
N SER A 396 -4.98 10.99 24.03
CA SER A 396 -5.70 11.04 25.30
C SER A 396 -7.02 10.27 25.22
N ASP A 397 -7.61 9.91 26.37
CA ASP A 397 -8.93 9.26 26.41
C ASP A 397 -10.00 10.09 25.69
N GLU A 398 -9.93 11.42 25.79
CA GLU A 398 -10.82 12.36 25.09
C GLU A 398 -10.59 12.35 23.57
N GLU A 399 -9.33 12.28 23.12
CA GLU A 399 -8.98 12.17 21.71
C GLU A 399 -9.43 10.82 21.13
N GLU A 400 -9.30 9.72 21.87
CA GLU A 400 -9.78 8.41 21.43
C GLU A 400 -11.29 8.38 21.22
N VAL A 401 -12.06 9.00 22.13
CA VAL A 401 -13.51 9.16 21.99
C VAL A 401 -13.84 10.02 20.77
N ALA A 402 -13.21 11.19 20.63
CA ALA A 402 -13.45 12.07 19.49
C ALA A 402 -13.12 11.42 18.15
N VAL A 403 -12.03 10.62 18.09
CA VAL A 403 -11.68 9.82 16.90
C VAL A 403 -12.74 8.77 16.63
N ALA A 404 -13.19 8.04 17.66
CA ALA A 404 -14.20 7.01 17.49
C ALA A 404 -15.52 7.59 16.97
N ASP A 405 -15.96 8.72 17.52
CA ASP A 405 -17.18 9.42 17.11
C ASP A 405 -17.08 9.93 15.66
N TRP A 406 -15.94 10.51 15.28
CA TRP A 406 -15.70 10.99 13.92
C TRP A 406 -15.72 9.86 12.90
N LEU A 407 -15.07 8.74 13.23
CA LEU A 407 -15.04 7.54 12.40
C LEU A 407 -16.34 6.75 12.44
N GLY A 408 -17.37 7.24 13.13
CA GLY A 408 -18.72 6.67 13.10
C GLY A 408 -18.87 5.39 13.91
N ARG A 409 -18.09 5.21 14.99
CA ARG A 409 -18.36 4.14 15.95
C ARG A 409 -19.74 4.37 16.61
N PRO A 410 -20.60 3.35 16.67
CA PRO A 410 -21.90 3.45 17.33
C PRO A 410 -21.79 3.51 18.86
#